data_AF-A0AAW2PIV1-F1
#
_entry.id   AF-A0AAW2PIV1-F1
#
_cell.length_a   1.000
_cell.length_b   1.000
_cell.length_c   1.000
_cell.angle_alpha   90.00
_cell.angle_beta   90.00
_cell.angle_gamma   90.00
#
_symmetry.space_group_name_H-M   'P 1'
#
loop_
_entity.id
_entity.type
_entity.pdbx_description
1 polymer ?
#
loop_
_entity_poly.entity_id
_entity_poly.type
_entity_poly.pdbx_seq_one_letter_code
_entity_poly.pdbx_strand_id
1 'polypeptide(L)'
;MHLFCDWFGLANLIWVYAPRLDNPRSRTFERCSTDTFQIYGPCTYQICYLYLYRSGYDGWMPYDVTVYGYNSQPVTFYYNVMIPSDIWYGFNNCYHRTSASLAMK
;
A
#
# COMPACT_ATOMS: atom_id res chain seq x y z
N MET A 1 2.11 1.57 -6.58
CA MET A 1 2.86 2.32 -5.55
C MET A 1 4.23 1.67 -5.36
N HIS A 2 5.31 2.42 -5.55
CA HIS A 2 6.68 1.95 -5.34
C HIS A 2 7.23 2.49 -4.02
N LEU A 3 7.60 1.60 -3.10
CA LEU A 3 8.29 1.92 -1.85
C LEU A 3 9.80 1.82 -2.09
N PHE A 4 10.49 2.96 -2.01
CA PHE A 4 11.93 3.05 -2.04
C PHE A 4 12.47 3.02 -0.63
N CYS A 5 13.53 2.25 -0.42
CA CYS A 5 14.19 2.15 0.86
C CYS A 5 15.31 3.19 0.98
N ASP A 6 15.14 4.15 1.89
CA ASP A 6 16.24 5.00 2.35
C ASP A 6 16.73 4.47 3.69
N TRP A 7 18.02 4.12 3.77
CA TRP A 7 18.62 3.51 4.95
C TRP A 7 18.85 4.56 6.04
N PHE A 8 17.84 4.81 6.87
CA PHE A 8 18.00 5.54 8.13
C PHE A 8 17.41 4.75 9.29
N GLY A 9 18.29 4.05 10.03
CA GLY A 9 18.12 3.80 11.46
C GLY A 9 17.17 2.66 11.88
N LEU A 10 17.77 1.70 12.58
CA LEU A 10 17.15 0.56 13.29
C LEU A 10 15.82 0.87 13.99
N ALA A 11 14.73 0.19 13.61
CA ALA A 11 13.57 -0.02 14.48
C ALA A 11 12.75 -1.23 14.02
N ASN A 12 12.53 -2.19 14.91
CA ASN A 12 11.92 -3.50 14.64
C ASN A 12 10.39 -3.47 14.41
N LEU A 13 9.81 -2.31 14.08
CA LEU A 13 8.42 -2.12 13.67
C LEU A 13 8.39 -1.03 12.60
N ILE A 14 8.34 -1.44 11.35
CA ILE A 14 8.51 -0.55 10.20
C ILE A 14 7.14 -0.24 9.61
N TRP A 15 6.64 0.96 9.88
CA TRP A 15 5.44 1.52 9.26
C TRP A 15 5.88 2.57 8.24
N VAL A 16 5.46 2.42 6.99
CA VAL A 16 5.68 3.43 5.96
C VAL A 16 4.40 4.25 5.82
N TYR A 17 4.48 5.53 6.17
CA TYR A 17 3.37 6.47 6.08
C TYR A 17 3.65 7.51 4.99
N ALA A 18 2.69 7.69 4.08
CA ALA A 18 2.71 8.76 3.09
C ALA A 18 1.62 9.79 3.44
N PRO A 19 1.99 11.02 3.85
CA PRO A 19 1.05 12.00 4.39
C PRO A 19 0.04 12.52 3.37
N ARG A 20 0.41 12.60 2.08
CA ARG A 20 -0.47 13.02 1.00
C ARG A 20 0.05 12.53 -0.34
N LEU A 21 -0.82 11.88 -1.12
CA LEU A 21 -0.47 11.35 -2.45
C LEU A 21 -1.03 12.22 -3.58
N ASP A 22 -2.09 12.97 -3.35
CA ASP A 22 -2.65 13.91 -4.31
C ASP A 22 -1.90 15.24 -4.33
N ASN A 23 -1.78 15.82 -5.53
CA ASN A 23 -1.45 17.23 -5.73
C ASN A 23 -2.60 17.84 -6.56
N PRO A 24 -3.13 19.03 -6.21
CA PRO A 24 -4.21 19.69 -6.97
C PRO A 24 -3.96 19.85 -8.47
N ARG A 25 -2.69 19.77 -8.91
CA ARG A 25 -2.30 19.87 -10.33
C ARG A 25 -2.10 18.53 -11.03
N SER A 26 -2.03 17.40 -10.30
CA SER A 26 -1.59 16.11 -10.85
C SER A 26 -2.69 15.24 -11.44
N ARG A 27 -3.98 15.65 -11.36
CA ARG A 27 -5.12 14.85 -11.83
C ARG A 27 -5.09 13.39 -11.33
N THR A 28 -4.59 13.20 -10.12
CA THR A 28 -4.52 11.89 -9.47
C THR A 28 -5.90 11.45 -9.01
N PHE A 29 -6.15 10.14 -9.01
CA PHE A 29 -7.40 9.51 -8.58
C PHE A 29 -8.59 9.78 -9.52
N GLU A 30 -8.31 10.03 -10.80
CA GLU A 30 -9.35 10.09 -11.83
C GLU A 30 -10.01 8.72 -12.05
N ARG A 31 -11.20 8.73 -12.65
CA ARG A 31 -11.90 7.48 -12.97
C ARG A 31 -11.14 6.73 -14.05
N CYS A 32 -11.00 5.41 -13.86
CA CYS A 32 -10.31 4.53 -14.80
C CYS A 32 -8.85 4.94 -15.09
N SER A 33 -8.21 5.66 -14.17
CA SER A 33 -6.78 5.96 -14.22
C SER A 33 -5.98 4.96 -13.40
N THR A 34 -4.69 4.87 -13.72
CA THR A 34 -3.70 4.17 -12.89
C THR A 34 -2.65 5.19 -12.48
N ASP A 35 -2.57 5.48 -11.19
CA ASP A 35 -1.61 6.44 -10.63
C ASP A 35 -0.46 5.72 -9.94
N THR A 36 0.77 6.16 -10.21
CA THR A 36 1.99 5.59 -9.63
C THR A 36 2.68 6.61 -8.74
N PHE A 37 2.83 6.25 -7.47
CA PHE A 37 3.53 7.05 -6.46
C PHE A 37 4.83 6.38 -6.06
N GLN A 38 5.86 7.18 -5.83
CA GLN A 38 7.10 6.77 -5.17
C GLN A 38 7.09 7.30 -3.75
N ILE A 39 7.25 6.40 -2.78
CA ILE A 39 7.29 6.75 -1.36
C ILE A 39 8.59 6.24 -0.80
N TYR A 40 9.30 7.13 -0.11
CA TYR A 40 10.53 6.81 0.57
C TYR A 40 10.22 6.42 2.01
N GLY A 41 10.87 5.37 2.48
CA GLY A 41 10.73 4.92 3.85
C GLY A 41 11.81 3.90 4.22
N PRO A 42 11.81 3.45 5.47
CA PRO A 42 12.64 2.33 5.91
C PRO A 42 12.38 1.05 5.11
N CYS A 43 13.42 0.23 4.93
CA CYS A 43 13.33 -1.07 4.26
C CYS A 43 12.35 -1.98 4.99
N THR A 44 11.21 -2.29 4.36
CA THR A 44 10.26 -3.26 4.88
C THR A 44 10.62 -4.67 4.41
N TYR A 45 10.25 -5.68 5.19
CA TYR A 45 10.17 -7.06 4.71
C TYR A 45 8.99 -7.23 3.75
N GLN A 46 8.57 -8.47 3.51
CA GLN A 46 7.39 -8.77 2.70
C GLN A 46 6.17 -7.99 3.21
N ILE A 47 5.64 -7.13 2.34
CA ILE A 47 4.42 -6.36 2.62
C ILE A 47 3.28 -7.35 2.77
N CYS A 48 2.52 -7.25 3.86
CA CYS A 48 1.39 -8.13 4.16
C CYS A 48 0.17 -7.37 4.68
N TYR A 49 0.27 -6.05 4.87
CA TYR A 49 -0.85 -5.20 5.23
C TYR A 49 -0.76 -3.88 4.46
N LEU A 50 -1.91 -3.28 4.19
CA LEU A 50 -2.02 -1.96 3.57
C LEU A 50 -3.33 -1.33 4.05
N TYR A 51 -3.24 -0.07 4.47
CA TYR A 51 -4.39 0.75 4.84
C TYR A 51 -4.38 2.04 4.03
N LEU A 52 -5.55 2.42 3.53
CA LEU A 52 -5.80 3.66 2.82
C LEU A 52 -6.61 4.57 3.73
N TYR A 53 -6.24 5.85 3.75
CA TYR A 53 -7.00 6.91 4.40
C TYR A 53 -7.43 7.90 3.34
N ARG A 54 -8.72 8.23 3.31
CA ARG A 54 -9.30 9.23 2.41
C ARG A 54 -9.94 10.33 3.26
N SER A 55 -9.69 11.58 2.89
CA SER A 55 -10.41 12.74 3.41
C SER A 55 -11.00 13.54 2.25
N GLY A 56 -12.06 14.30 2.53
CA GLY A 56 -12.75 15.12 1.52
C GLY A 56 -14.07 14.52 1.05
N TYR A 57 -14.78 15.27 0.20
CA TYR A 57 -16.14 14.91 -0.25
C TYR A 57 -16.15 13.98 -1.46
N ASP A 58 -15.12 14.08 -2.30
CA ASP A 58 -15.04 13.27 -3.52
C ASP A 58 -14.73 11.83 -3.13
N GLY A 59 -15.70 10.95 -3.34
CA GLY A 59 -15.55 9.52 -3.13
C GLY A 59 -14.46 8.95 -4.03
N TRP A 60 -13.75 7.94 -3.55
CA TRP A 60 -12.73 7.24 -4.32
C TRP A 60 -12.89 5.74 -4.14
N MET A 61 -12.88 5.01 -5.25
CA MET A 61 -13.07 3.56 -5.31
C MET A 61 -11.95 2.95 -6.15
N PRO A 62 -10.80 2.61 -5.54
CA PRO A 62 -9.75 1.89 -6.25
C PRO A 62 -10.22 0.47 -6.53
N TYR A 63 -9.89 -0.04 -7.72
CA TYR A 63 -10.09 -1.46 -8.03
C TYR A 63 -9.06 -2.30 -7.27
N ASP A 64 -7.77 -2.02 -7.50
CA ASP A 64 -6.65 -2.63 -6.80
C ASP A 64 -5.55 -1.62 -6.47
N VAL A 65 -4.70 -1.99 -5.52
CA VAL A 65 -3.46 -1.29 -5.20
C VAL A 65 -2.32 -2.31 -5.17
N THR A 66 -1.38 -2.14 -6.09
CA THR A 66 -0.15 -2.93 -6.11
C THR A 66 1.00 -2.16 -5.47
N VAL A 67 1.66 -2.78 -4.50
CA VAL A 67 2.83 -2.23 -3.80
C VAL A 67 4.08 -3.00 -4.20
N TYR A 68 5.06 -2.27 -4.69
CA TYR A 68 6.39 -2.77 -5.02
C TYR A 68 7.35 -2.31 -3.93
N GLY A 69 8.10 -3.23 -3.33
CA GLY A 69 9.19 -2.89 -2.42
C GLY A 69 10.53 -3.30 -3.04
N TYR A 70 11.61 -2.61 -2.64
CA TYR A 70 12.94 -2.85 -3.19
C TYR A 70 13.43 -4.30 -2.99
N ASN A 71 13.19 -4.88 -1.80
CA ASN A 71 13.60 -6.25 -1.43
C ASN A 71 12.42 -7.18 -1.11
N SER A 72 11.22 -6.89 -1.61
CA SER A 72 10.01 -7.68 -1.35
C SER A 72 9.28 -8.01 -2.64
N GLN A 73 8.58 -9.15 -2.68
CA GLN A 73 7.72 -9.46 -3.82
C GLN A 73 6.58 -8.45 -3.90
N PRO A 74 6.18 -8.01 -5.11
CA PRO A 74 5.01 -7.16 -5.28
C PRO A 74 3.77 -7.82 -4.70
N VAL A 75 2.91 -7.01 -4.05
CA VAL A 75 1.64 -7.49 -3.49
C VAL A 75 0.51 -6.59 -3.96
N THR A 76 -0.56 -7.22 -4.41
CA THR A 76 -1.78 -6.55 -4.86
C THR A 76 -2.89 -6.73 -3.83
N PHE A 77 -3.51 -5.62 -3.45
CA PHE A 77 -4.68 -5.57 -2.57
C PHE A 77 -5.90 -5.14 -3.39
N TYR A 78 -6.96 -5.94 -3.38
CA TYR A 78 -8.20 -5.63 -4.11
C TYR A 78 -9.19 -4.96 -3.17
N TYR A 79 -9.57 -3.73 -3.49
CA TYR A 79 -10.53 -2.95 -2.69
C TYR A 79 -11.91 -3.05 -3.32
N ASN A 80 -12.07 -2.59 -4.57
CA ASN A 80 -13.33 -2.59 -5.32
C ASN A 80 -14.55 -2.14 -4.46
N VAL A 81 -14.32 -1.16 -3.58
CA VAL A 81 -15.30 -0.55 -2.69
C VAL A 81 -14.98 0.94 -2.55
N MET A 82 -16.00 1.77 -2.29
CA MET A 82 -15.77 3.17 -1.95
C MET A 82 -15.02 3.25 -0.62
N ILE A 83 -13.86 3.92 -0.62
CA ILE A 83 -13.07 4.11 0.60
C ILE A 83 -13.84 5.08 1.51
N PRO A 84 -14.19 4.67 2.74
CA PRO A 84 -14.91 5.53 3.68
C PRO A 84 -14.14 6.82 3.99
N SER A 85 -14.86 7.89 4.32
CA SER A 85 -14.23 9.15 4.75
C SER A 85 -13.68 9.04 6.15
N ASP A 86 -12.50 9.63 6.35
CA ASP A 86 -11.93 9.94 7.66
C ASP A 86 -11.70 8.73 8.58
N ILE A 87 -11.52 7.55 7.98
CA ILE A 87 -11.13 6.32 8.66
C ILE A 87 -10.10 5.56 7.84
N TRP A 88 -9.25 4.80 8.52
CA TRP A 88 -8.32 3.87 7.89
C TRP A 88 -9.06 2.61 7.44
N TYR A 89 -9.02 2.31 6.14
CA TYR A 89 -9.63 1.14 5.55
C TYR A 89 -8.59 0.30 4.81
N GLY A 90 -8.56 -1.01 5.06
CA GLY A 90 -7.51 -1.85 4.50
C GLY A 90 -7.51 -3.28 4.99
N PHE A 91 -6.43 -3.98 4.67
CA PHE A 91 -6.27 -5.41 4.90
C PHE A 91 -5.02 -5.67 5.72
N ASN A 92 -5.10 -6.65 6.62
CA ASN A 92 -3.95 -7.22 7.32
C ASN A 92 -3.91 -8.72 7.10
N ASN A 93 -3.08 -9.15 6.16
CA ASN A 93 -2.92 -10.53 5.73
C ASN A 93 -1.65 -11.17 6.31
N CYS A 94 -1.03 -10.55 7.32
CA CYS A 94 0.23 -11.03 7.91
C CYS A 94 0.07 -12.38 8.62
N TYR A 95 -1.14 -12.74 9.04
CA TYR A 95 -1.45 -14.00 9.70
C TYR A 95 -1.54 -15.22 8.74
N HIS A 96 -1.48 -15.01 7.43
CA HIS A 96 -1.56 -16.09 6.44
C HIS A 96 -0.20 -16.66 5.98
N ARG A 97 0.89 -16.36 6.70
CA ARG A 97 2.21 -16.99 6.45
C ARG A 97 2.60 -17.99 7.54
N THR A 98 1.68 -18.91 7.86
CA THR A 98 2.06 -20.18 8.50
C THR A 98 1.92 -21.29 7.45
N SER A 99 3.07 -21.81 7.00
CA SER A 99 3.25 -23.10 6.33
C SER A 99 2.65 -23.31 4.93
N ALA A 100 3.42 -22.96 3.89
CA ALA A 100 3.44 -23.74 2.65
C ALA A 100 4.86 -24.30 2.44
N SER A 101 5.32 -25.11 3.40
CA SER A 101 6.39 -26.08 3.17
C SER A 101 5.76 -27.46 3.13
N LEU A 102 5.07 -27.80 2.05
CA LEU A 102 4.78 -29.20 1.70
C LEU A 102 4.94 -29.36 0.20
N ALA A 103 6.15 -29.80 -0.15
CA ALA A 103 6.52 -30.69 -1.24
C ALA A 103 5.62 -30.72 -2.49
N MET A 104 6.18 -30.29 -3.63
CA MET A 104 5.93 -31.01 -4.88
C MET A 104 7.15 -31.88 -5.16
N LYS A 105 6.91 -33.18 -5.07
CA LYS A 105 7.79 -34.28 -5.47
C LYS A 105 7.59 -34.57 -6.95
#